data_AF-A0A412K8G5-F1
#
_entry.id   AF-A0A412K8G5-F1
#
_cell.length_a   1.000
_cell.length_b   1.000
_cell.length_c   1.000
_cell.angle_alpha   90.00
_cell.angle_beta   90.00
_cell.angle_gamma   90.00
#
_symmetry.space_group_name_H-M   'P 1'
#
loop_
_entity.id
_entity.type
_entity.pdbx_description
1 polymer ?
#
loop_
_entity_poly.entity_id
_entity_poly.type
_entity_poly.pdbx_seq_one_letter_code
_entity_poly.pdbx_strand_id
1 'polypeptide(L)'
;MSIAEDEAERVYPTRYWDGTHVKEKFYCDTDDLQEAYLRGREAPPSDVEVEAVAKRLLWRSCKKWDGIESDCVAKDEDDAWNYAGEIPGFQEEYIRQAKEMLEIARKAVNE
;
A
#
# COMPACT_ATOMS: atom_id res chain seq x y z
N MET A 1 -11.53 22.18 -15.68
CA MET A 1 -10.40 21.54 -15.00
C MET A 1 -10.91 20.95 -13.70
N SER A 2 -10.88 19.63 -13.60
CA SER A 2 -11.13 18.86 -12.37
C SER A 2 -10.00 19.09 -11.38
N ILE A 3 -10.27 18.91 -10.08
CA ILE A 3 -9.23 18.89 -9.02
C ILE A 3 -8.12 17.89 -9.37
N ALA A 4 -8.49 16.75 -9.95
CA ALA A 4 -7.53 15.74 -10.39
C ALA A 4 -6.65 16.21 -11.58
N GLU A 5 -7.20 17.06 -12.46
CA GLU A 5 -6.44 17.64 -13.58
C GLU A 5 -5.47 18.71 -13.07
N ASP A 6 -5.91 19.53 -12.11
CA ASP A 6 -5.09 20.60 -11.49
C ASP A 6 -3.95 20.02 -10.64
N GLU A 7 -4.22 18.96 -9.86
CA GLU A 7 -3.20 18.26 -9.09
C GLU A 7 -2.18 17.57 -9.99
N ALA A 8 -2.62 16.92 -11.07
CA ALA A 8 -1.74 16.30 -12.05
C ALA A 8 -0.83 17.32 -12.74
N GLU A 9 -1.35 18.49 -13.15
CA GLU A 9 -0.57 19.55 -13.81
C GLU A 9 0.42 20.21 -12.84
N ARG A 10 0.08 20.29 -11.55
CA ARG A 10 0.99 20.81 -10.51
C ARG A 10 2.15 19.88 -10.20
N VAL A 11 1.90 18.57 -10.16
CA VAL A 11 2.91 17.55 -9.81
C VAL A 11 3.75 17.15 -11.03
N TYR A 12 3.13 17.09 -12.21
CA TYR A 12 3.77 16.72 -13.48
C TYR A 12 3.52 17.82 -14.53
N PRO A 13 4.19 18.97 -14.41
CA PRO A 13 3.98 20.08 -15.33
C PRO A 13 4.35 19.67 -16.75
N THR A 14 3.47 20.00 -17.70
CA THR A 14 3.75 19.79 -19.11
C THR A 14 4.98 20.60 -19.50
N ARG A 15 6.04 19.93 -19.95
CA ARG A 15 7.22 20.58 -20.51
C ARG A 15 7.00 20.92 -21.97
N TYR A 16 7.60 22.02 -22.41
CA TYR A 16 7.57 22.49 -23.78
C TYR A 16 9.01 22.64 -24.26
N TRP A 17 9.26 22.42 -25.54
CA TRP A 17 10.57 22.70 -26.13
C TRP A 17 10.85 24.20 -26.07
N ASP A 18 12.04 24.58 -25.57
CA ASP A 18 12.43 25.98 -25.37
C ASP A 18 12.17 26.85 -26.62
N GLY A 19 11.43 27.93 -26.43
CA GLY A 19 11.06 28.86 -27.51
C GLY A 19 9.91 28.42 -28.41
N THR A 20 9.23 27.31 -28.10
CA THR A 20 8.06 26.84 -28.85
C THR A 20 6.87 26.50 -27.94
N HIS A 21 5.65 26.53 -28.48
CA HIS A 21 4.44 26.01 -27.81
C HIS A 21 4.25 24.50 -28.07
N VAL A 22 5.29 23.79 -28.51
CA VAL A 22 5.23 22.36 -28.80
C VAL A 22 5.48 21.60 -27.51
N LYS A 23 4.50 20.81 -27.07
CA LYS A 23 4.63 19.94 -25.90
C LYS A 23 5.78 18.96 -26.13
N GLU A 24 6.69 18.90 -25.18
CA GLU A 24 7.72 17.86 -25.12
C GLU A 24 7.01 16.53 -24.85
N LYS A 25 6.72 15.77 -25.91
CA LYS A 25 6.19 14.42 -25.76
C LYS A 25 7.32 13.54 -25.23
N PHE A 26 7.28 13.22 -23.94
CA PHE A 26 7.94 12.02 -23.45
C PHE A 26 7.27 10.85 -24.17
N TYR A 27 7.95 10.30 -25.16
CA TYR A 27 7.53 9.07 -25.80
C TYR A 27 7.90 7.95 -24.82
N CYS A 28 7.04 7.70 -23.82
CA CYS A 28 7.14 6.47 -23.07
C CYS A 28 6.67 5.37 -24.01
N ASP A 29 7.60 4.54 -24.46
CA ASP A 29 7.23 3.35 -25.20
C ASP A 29 6.62 2.31 -24.25
N THR A 30 6.14 1.20 -24.80
CA THR A 30 5.58 0.12 -23.99
C THR A 30 6.61 -0.51 -23.07
N ASP A 31 7.90 -0.42 -23.39
CA ASP A 31 8.99 -0.98 -22.60
C ASP A 31 9.26 -0.11 -21.36
N ASP A 32 9.23 1.22 -21.49
CA ASP A 32 9.35 2.17 -20.38
C ASP A 32 8.26 1.96 -19.31
N LEU A 33 7.02 1.74 -19.76
CA LEU A 33 5.88 1.47 -18.86
C LEU A 33 5.99 0.10 -18.20
N GLN A 34 6.48 -0.90 -18.94
CA GLN A 34 6.71 -2.25 -18.42
C GLN A 34 7.84 -2.27 -17.39
N GLU A 35 8.93 -1.54 -17.63
CA GLU A 35 10.04 -1.39 -16.69
C GLU A 35 9.59 -0.67 -15.41
N ALA A 36 8.83 0.42 -15.53
CA ALA A 36 8.24 1.11 -14.39
C ALA A 36 7.32 0.20 -13.56
N TYR A 37 6.51 -0.64 -14.20
CA TYR A 37 5.64 -1.60 -13.54
C TYR A 37 6.43 -2.69 -12.80
N LEU A 38 7.45 -3.27 -13.44
CA LEU A 38 8.32 -4.28 -12.83
C LEU A 38 9.07 -3.69 -11.63
N ARG A 39 9.63 -2.49 -11.79
CA ARG A 39 10.35 -1.78 -10.73
C ARG A 39 9.44 -1.42 -9.55
N GLY A 40 8.19 -1.04 -9.82
CA GLY A 40 7.18 -0.81 -8.78
C GLY A 40 6.86 -2.08 -7.98
N ARG A 41 6.79 -3.25 -8.64
CA ARG A 41 6.63 -4.54 -7.97
C ARG A 41 7.88 -4.99 -7.20
N GLU A 42 9.06 -4.57 -7.67
CA GLU A 42 10.32 -4.85 -6.98
C GLU A 42 10.61 -3.91 -5.81
N ALA A 43 9.86 -2.80 -5.67
CA ALA A 43 10.01 -1.93 -4.52
C ALA A 43 9.69 -2.70 -3.22
N PRO A 44 10.40 -2.42 -2.12
CA PRO A 44 10.00 -2.94 -0.81
C PRO A 44 8.58 -2.44 -0.49
N PRO A 45 7.74 -3.25 0.20
CA PRO A 45 6.42 -2.80 0.60
C PRO A 45 6.55 -1.56 1.47
N SER A 46 5.74 -0.55 1.15
CA SER A 46 5.68 0.68 1.93
C SER A 46 5.13 0.40 3.33
N ASP A 47 5.49 1.24 4.31
CA ASP A 47 5.00 1.09 5.69
C ASP A 47 3.47 1.11 5.76
N VAL A 48 2.82 1.86 4.85
CA VAL A 48 1.35 1.94 4.72
C VAL A 48 0.75 0.60 4.29
N GLU A 49 1.37 -0.10 3.34
CA GLU A 49 0.91 -1.42 2.89
C GLU A 49 1.09 -2.47 3.98
N VAL A 50 2.22 -2.42 4.69
CA VAL A 50 2.49 -3.31 5.82
C VAL A 50 1.44 -3.11 6.92
N GLU A 51 1.12 -1.86 7.28
CA GLU A 51 0.11 -1.55 8.28
C GLU A 51 -1.29 -2.02 7.83
N ALA A 52 -1.67 -1.78 6.58
CA ALA A 52 -2.96 -2.23 6.05
C ALA A 52 -3.12 -3.76 6.10
N VAL A 53 -2.05 -4.51 5.76
CA VAL A 53 -2.05 -5.96 5.87
C VAL A 53 -2.09 -6.41 7.34
N ALA A 54 -1.35 -5.74 8.22
CA ALA A 54 -1.35 -6.02 9.66
C ALA A 54 -2.74 -5.81 10.29
N LYS A 55 -3.40 -4.68 10.01
CA LYS A 55 -4.79 -4.40 10.43
C LYS A 55 -5.75 -5.49 9.98
N ARG A 56 -5.64 -5.91 8.72
CA ARG A 56 -6.50 -6.94 8.14
C ARG A 56 -6.24 -8.33 8.72
N LEU A 57 -4.98 -8.65 9.05
CA LEU A 57 -4.61 -9.88 9.75
C LEU A 57 -5.16 -9.91 11.17
N LEU A 58 -4.99 -8.80 11.89
CA LEU A 58 -5.56 -8.62 13.21
C LEU A 58 -7.07 -8.81 13.16
N TRP A 59 -7.79 -8.08 12.30
CA TRP A 59 -9.25 -8.17 12.16
C TRP A 59 -9.75 -9.58 11.80
N ARG A 60 -9.07 -10.27 10.87
CA ARG A 60 -9.38 -11.68 10.56
C ARG A 60 -9.10 -12.60 11.73
N SER A 61 -8.05 -12.34 12.49
CA SER A 61 -7.73 -13.12 13.67
C SER A 61 -8.78 -12.90 14.76
N CYS A 62 -9.22 -11.66 15.02
CA CYS A 62 -10.22 -11.27 16.02
C CYS A 62 -11.48 -12.14 16.00
N LYS A 63 -11.97 -12.52 14.82
CA LYS A 63 -13.12 -13.44 14.67
C LYS A 63 -12.89 -14.90 15.11
N LYS A 64 -11.66 -15.29 15.41
CA LYS A 64 -11.22 -16.68 15.65
C LYS A 64 -10.64 -16.92 17.07
N TRP A 65 -10.59 -15.89 17.92
CA TRP A 65 -9.88 -15.95 19.21
C TRP A 65 -10.50 -16.87 20.26
N ASP A 66 -11.76 -17.27 20.11
CA ASP A 66 -12.28 -18.45 20.79
C ASP A 66 -13.60 -18.87 20.14
N GLY A 67 -14.09 -20.09 20.37
CA GLY A 67 -15.42 -20.53 19.94
C GLY A 67 -16.61 -19.78 20.57
N ILE A 68 -16.34 -18.63 21.17
CA ILE A 68 -17.26 -17.61 21.65
C ILE A 68 -16.99 -16.44 20.72
N GLU A 69 -18.01 -15.86 20.09
CA GLU A 69 -17.89 -14.60 19.35
C GLU A 69 -16.99 -13.67 20.16
N SER A 70 -15.71 -13.58 19.77
CA SER A 70 -14.72 -12.90 20.58
C SER A 70 -15.23 -11.48 20.65
N ASP A 71 -15.50 -11.02 21.85
CA ASP A 71 -16.12 -9.73 22.13
C ASP A 71 -15.07 -8.62 21.91
N CYS A 72 -14.32 -8.70 20.80
CA CYS A 72 -13.67 -7.55 20.23
C CYS A 72 -14.80 -6.57 19.89
N VAL A 73 -15.08 -5.66 20.84
CA VAL A 73 -15.96 -4.48 20.75
C VAL A 73 -15.48 -3.51 19.65
N ALA A 74 -14.53 -3.93 18.81
CA ALA A 74 -14.04 -3.19 17.67
C ALA A 74 -15.11 -3.17 16.58
N LYS A 75 -15.59 -1.97 16.23
CA LYS A 75 -16.61 -1.78 15.20
C LYS A 75 -16.08 -1.93 13.78
N ASP A 76 -14.79 -1.74 13.59
CA ASP A 76 -14.09 -1.79 12.31
C ASP A 76 -12.59 -2.16 12.46
N GLU A 77 -11.88 -2.27 11.34
CA GLU A 77 -10.47 -2.69 11.30
C GLU A 77 -9.55 -1.68 12.03
N ASP A 78 -9.87 -0.39 11.99
CA ASP A 78 -9.10 0.66 12.66
C ASP A 78 -9.36 0.67 14.17
N ASP A 79 -10.60 0.42 14.59
CA ASP A 79 -10.97 0.28 16.00
C ASP A 79 -10.28 -0.94 16.64
N ALA A 80 -10.21 -2.06 15.91
CA ALA A 80 -9.47 -3.24 16.32
C ALA A 80 -7.97 -2.95 16.44
N TRP A 81 -7.44 -2.19 15.48
CA TRP A 81 -6.04 -1.76 15.50
C TRP A 81 -5.71 -0.88 16.69
N ASN A 82 -6.56 0.11 16.98
CA ASN A 82 -6.39 1.00 18.12
C ASN A 82 -6.41 0.23 19.45
N TYR A 83 -7.36 -0.69 19.61
CA TYR A 83 -7.43 -1.57 20.78
C TYR A 83 -6.18 -2.45 20.92
N ALA A 84 -5.68 -3.04 19.82
CA ALA A 84 -4.42 -3.77 19.84
C ALA A 84 -3.20 -2.89 20.20
N GLY A 85 -3.27 -1.58 19.94
CA GLY A 85 -2.25 -0.62 20.36
C GLY A 85 -2.25 -0.34 21.86
N GLU A 86 -3.35 -0.59 22.56
CA GLU A 86 -3.40 -0.51 24.02
C GLU A 86 -2.66 -1.67 24.70
N ILE A 87 -2.46 -2.78 23.98
CA ILE A 87 -1.73 -3.96 24.45
C ILE A 87 -0.27 -3.87 23.98
N PRO A 88 0.71 -3.70 24.89
CA PRO A 88 2.11 -3.55 24.50
C PRO A 88 2.60 -4.75 23.70
N GLY A 89 3.18 -4.49 22.52
CA GLY A 89 3.81 -5.49 21.65
C GLY A 89 2.86 -6.22 20.69
N PHE A 90 1.54 -6.03 20.81
CA PHE A 90 0.58 -6.74 19.96
C PHE A 90 0.61 -6.25 18.51
N GLN A 91 0.53 -4.93 18.28
CA GLN A 91 0.66 -4.35 16.94
C GLN A 91 2.00 -4.69 16.27
N GLU A 92 3.09 -4.69 17.02
CA GLU A 92 4.43 -5.00 16.51
C GLU A 92 4.53 -6.44 15.98
N GLU A 93 3.87 -7.39 16.65
CA GLU A 93 3.83 -8.78 16.21
C GLU A 93 3.10 -8.92 14.86
N TYR A 94 1.95 -8.26 14.70
CA TYR A 94 1.20 -8.28 13.43
C TYR A 94 1.92 -7.54 12.31
N ILE A 95 2.64 -6.45 12.61
CA ILE A 95 3.51 -5.78 11.64
C ILE A 95 4.62 -6.73 11.17
N ARG A 96 5.24 -7.47 12.09
CA ARG A 96 6.27 -8.46 11.75
C ARG A 96 5.70 -9.57 10.86
N GLN A 97 4.55 -10.13 11.22
CA GLN A 97 3.88 -11.17 10.43
C GLN A 97 3.45 -10.65 9.04
N ALA A 98 2.98 -9.41 8.95
CA ALA A 98 2.63 -8.77 7.68
C ALA A 98 3.85 -8.62 6.76
N LYS A 99 4.99 -8.16 7.28
CA LYS A 99 6.25 -8.08 6.52
C LYS A 99 6.68 -9.44 6.00
N GLU A 100 6.65 -10.47 6.85
CA GLU A 100 7.02 -11.84 6.50
C GLU A 100 6.11 -12.41 5.40
N MET A 101 4.79 -12.23 5.52
CA MET A 101 3.84 -12.68 4.49
C MET A 101 4.00 -11.94 3.16
N LEU A 102 4.22 -10.62 3.18
CA LEU A 102 4.46 -9.84 1.97
C LEU A 102 5.74 -10.29 1.27
N GLU A 103 6.78 -10.63 2.02
CA GLU A 103 8.02 -11.18 1.47
C GLU A 103 7.82 -12.58 0.86
N ILE A 104 7.08 -13.48 1.54
CA ILE A 104 6.76 -14.81 1.02
C ILE A 104 5.90 -14.71 -0.25
N ALA A 105 4.86 -13.88 -0.24
CA ALA A 105 4.00 -13.66 -1.40
C ALA A 105 4.80 -13.12 -2.60
N ARG A 106 5.77 -12.24 -2.34
CA ARG A 106 6.67 -11.74 -3.37
C ARG A 106 7.59 -12.82 -3.94
N LYS A 107 8.15 -13.69 -3.09
CA LYS A 107 8.97 -14.84 -3.55
C LYS A 107 8.14 -15.80 -4.40
N ALA A 108 6.92 -16.13 -3.96
CA ALA A 108 6.02 -17.03 -4.67
C ALA A 108 5.54 -16.51 -6.04
N VAL A 109 5.56 -15.20 -6.26
CA VAL A 109 5.23 -14.60 -7.58
C VAL A 109 6.42 -14.66 -8.56
N ASN A 110 7.64 -14.81 -8.04
CA ASN A 110 8.87 -14.84 -8.84
C ASN A 110 9.41 -16.26 -9.09
N GLU A 111 8.80 -17.29 -8.48
CA GLU A 111 9.13 -18.72 -8.64
C GLU A 111 8.14 -19.41 -9.60
#